data_AF-A0A821IEX9-F1
#
_entry.id   AF-A0A821IEX9-F1
#
_cell.length_a   1.000
_cell.length_b   1.000
_cell.length_c   1.000
_cell.angle_alpha   90.00
_cell.angle_beta   90.00
_cell.angle_gamma   90.00
#
_symmetry.space_group_name_H-M   'P 1'
#
loop_
_entity.id
_entity.type
_entity.pdbx_description
1 polymer ?
#
loop_
_entity_poly.entity_id
_entity_poly.type
_entity_poly.pdbx_seq_one_letter_code
_entity_poly.pdbx_strand_id
1 'polypeptide(L)'
;MSDAEDLKSKLLFSVVVLAFRHAQIQAKDIRNKIKQILQLSNDKSSITIEETIEKYLRSTILKYDVGKVAVEVENQLWATLYDYPALKNCHELLKYINSACRTAWGLVNQTPSYYIEFQPIKFDRLIHERFHTSNNDSDTINEYIWPCLIDGRDRTCVAKGVVITDEHYLSMSKHLSS
;
A
#
# COMPACT_ATOMS: atom_id res chain seq x y z
N MET A 1 2.16 -20.81 16.26
CA MET A 1 2.01 -19.34 16.38
C MET A 1 0.52 -19.08 16.36
N SER A 2 0.01 -18.27 17.28
CA SER A 2 -1.43 -18.25 17.56
C SER A 2 -2.19 -17.59 16.41
N ASP A 3 -3.38 -18.11 16.03
CA ASP A 3 -4.23 -17.52 14.98
C ASP A 3 -4.46 -16.00 15.16
N ALA A 4 -4.36 -15.52 16.41
CA ALA A 4 -4.41 -14.11 16.77
C ALA A 4 -3.22 -13.28 16.25
N GLU A 5 -2.00 -13.84 16.21
CA GLU A 5 -0.81 -13.19 15.66
C GLU A 5 -0.88 -13.09 14.13
N ASP A 6 -1.43 -14.11 13.48
CA ASP A 6 -1.63 -14.13 12.02
C ASP A 6 -2.73 -13.13 11.62
N LEU A 7 -3.83 -13.10 12.37
CA LEU A 7 -4.89 -12.10 12.18
C LEU A 7 -4.36 -10.68 12.37
N LYS A 8 -3.55 -10.45 13.42
CA LYS A 8 -2.91 -9.16 13.68
C LYS A 8 -1.98 -8.76 12.53
N SER A 9 -1.17 -9.68 12.02
CA SER A 9 -0.24 -9.39 10.92
C SER A 9 -0.99 -9.03 9.63
N LYS A 10 -2.04 -9.80 9.29
CA LYS A 10 -2.94 -9.52 8.16
C LYS A 10 -3.66 -8.18 8.30
N LEU A 11 -4.06 -7.83 9.52
CA LEU A 11 -4.67 -6.55 9.84
C LEU A 11 -3.72 -5.39 9.57
N LEU A 12 -2.50 -5.47 10.12
CA LEU A 12 -1.48 -4.42 9.96
C LEU A 12 -1.07 -4.25 8.50
N PHE A 13 -0.91 -5.36 7.78
CA PHE A 13 -0.67 -5.37 6.33
C PHE A 13 -1.80 -4.67 5.57
N SER A 14 -3.04 -5.05 5.84
CA SER A 14 -4.23 -4.48 5.18
C SER A 14 -4.33 -2.98 5.40
N VAL A 15 -4.11 -2.51 6.63
CA VAL A 15 -4.12 -1.06 6.94
C VAL A 15 -3.09 -0.30 6.11
N VAL A 16 -1.86 -0.83 5.97
CA VAL A 16 -0.82 -0.19 5.14
C VAL A 16 -1.23 -0.16 3.68
N VAL A 17 -1.70 -1.29 3.14
CA VAL A 17 -2.13 -1.38 1.73
C VAL A 17 -3.26 -0.38 1.43
N LEU A 18 -4.27 -0.33 2.30
CA LEU A 18 -5.40 0.58 2.16
C LEU A 18 -4.98 2.05 2.30
N ALA A 19 -4.10 2.35 3.27
CA ALA A 19 -3.58 3.70 3.46
C ALA A 19 -2.84 4.23 2.23
N PHE A 20 -1.97 3.42 1.62
CA PHE A 20 -1.28 3.77 0.38
C PHE A 20 -2.25 3.96 -0.80
N ARG A 21 -3.21 3.04 -0.95
CA ARG A 21 -4.20 3.11 -2.04
C ARG A 21 -5.03 4.39 -1.96
N HIS A 22 -5.59 4.70 -0.79
CA HIS A 22 -6.42 5.88 -0.60
C HIS A 22 -5.61 7.17 -0.65
N ALA A 23 -4.37 7.18 -0.14
CA ALA A 23 -3.47 8.31 -0.30
C ALA A 23 -3.15 8.60 -1.79
N GLN A 24 -2.92 7.55 -2.60
CA GLN A 24 -2.70 7.69 -4.05
C GLN A 24 -3.93 8.22 -4.79
N ILE A 25 -5.12 7.68 -4.49
CA ILE A 25 -6.39 8.16 -5.05
C ILE A 25 -6.58 9.64 -4.70
N GLN A 26 -6.43 9.99 -3.43
CA GLN A 26 -6.63 11.36 -2.95
C GLN A 26 -5.63 12.34 -3.57
N ALA A 27 -4.36 11.95 -3.70
CA ALA A 27 -3.35 12.77 -4.35
C ALA A 27 -3.64 12.93 -5.85
N LYS A 28 -4.15 11.89 -6.52
CA LYS A 28 -4.58 11.96 -7.93
C LYS A 28 -5.81 12.84 -8.10
N ASP A 29 -6.77 12.78 -7.19
CA ASP A 29 -7.99 13.60 -7.23
C ASP A 29 -7.69 15.07 -7.03
N ILE A 30 -6.78 15.43 -6.14
CA ILE A 30 -6.33 16.82 -5.98
C ILE A 30 -5.65 17.31 -7.28
N ARG A 31 -4.76 16.50 -7.87
CA ARG A 31 -4.14 16.84 -9.17
C ARG A 31 -5.19 17.05 -10.25
N ASN A 32 -6.15 16.13 -10.37
CA ASN A 32 -7.21 16.20 -11.37
C ASN A 32 -8.12 17.42 -11.18
N LYS A 33 -8.51 17.73 -9.94
CA LYS A 33 -9.33 18.92 -9.63
C LYS A 33 -8.61 20.21 -10.01
N ILE A 34 -7.31 20.31 -9.73
CA ILE A 34 -6.52 21.49 -10.12
C ILE A 34 -6.43 21.59 -11.65
N LYS A 35 -6.16 20.47 -12.34
CA LYS A 35 -6.12 20.43 -13.82
C LYS A 35 -7.46 20.84 -14.44
N GLN A 36 -8.58 20.39 -13.87
CA GLN A 36 -9.93 20.74 -14.33
C GLN A 36 -10.25 22.23 -14.11
N ILE A 37 -9.95 22.78 -12.93
CA ILE A 37 -10.20 24.21 -12.63
C ILE A 37 -9.41 25.11 -13.57
N LEU A 38 -8.16 24.73 -13.88
CA LEU A 38 -7.29 25.49 -14.78
C LEU A 38 -7.57 25.23 -16.27
N GLN A 39 -8.53 24.35 -16.61
CA GLN A 39 -8.88 23.96 -17.99
C GLN A 39 -7.66 23.67 -18.88
N LEU A 40 -6.66 22.97 -18.33
CA LEU A 40 -5.38 22.82 -19.01
C LEU A 40 -5.51 21.97 -20.27
N SER A 41 -5.23 22.58 -21.43
CA SER A 41 -4.84 21.89 -22.65
C SER A 41 -3.41 21.33 -22.50
N ASN A 42 -3.09 20.29 -23.27
CA ASN A 42 -1.85 19.50 -23.17
C ASN A 42 -0.58 20.25 -23.66
N ASP A 43 -0.48 21.56 -23.41
CA ASP A 43 0.59 22.45 -23.84
C ASP A 43 1.78 22.46 -22.86
N LYS A 44 2.91 23.05 -23.27
CA LYS A 44 4.13 23.18 -22.43
C LYS A 44 3.90 23.87 -21.07
N SER A 45 2.85 24.68 -20.93
CA SER A 45 2.40 25.28 -19.66
C SER A 45 1.89 24.24 -18.66
N SER A 46 1.37 23.10 -19.13
CA SER A 46 0.91 22.00 -18.28
C SER A 46 2.06 21.40 -17.45
N ILE A 47 3.27 21.32 -18.01
CA ILE A 47 4.45 20.76 -17.35
C ILE A 47 4.87 21.62 -16.14
N THR A 48 4.98 22.93 -16.31
CA THR A 48 5.32 23.86 -15.22
C THR A 48 4.28 23.84 -14.10
N ILE A 49 3.01 23.67 -14.45
CA ILE A 49 1.93 23.57 -13.48
C ILE A 49 1.98 22.23 -12.74
N GLU A 50 2.30 21.14 -13.42
CA GLU A 50 2.44 19.82 -12.83
C GLU A 50 3.58 19.79 -11.79
N GLU A 51 4.74 20.37 -12.12
CA GLU A 51 5.85 20.57 -11.17
C GLU A 51 5.44 21.44 -9.97
N THR A 52 4.64 22.48 -10.21
CA THR A 52 4.14 23.37 -9.15
C THR A 52 3.14 22.66 -8.24
N ILE A 53 2.27 21.80 -8.80
CA ILE A 53 1.33 20.98 -8.04
C ILE A 53 2.09 19.96 -7.20
N GLU A 54 3.14 19.33 -7.73
CA GLU A 54 4.00 18.43 -6.95
C GLU A 54 4.68 19.16 -5.79
N LYS A 55 5.22 20.36 -6.03
CA LYS A 55 5.79 21.20 -4.98
C LYS A 55 4.76 21.57 -3.92
N TYR A 56 3.54 21.90 -4.34
CA TYR A 56 2.42 22.17 -3.44
C TYR A 56 2.07 20.95 -2.59
N LEU A 57 1.86 19.79 -3.22
CA LEU A 57 1.53 18.53 -2.55
C LEU A 57 2.60 18.15 -1.53
N ARG A 58 3.88 18.32 -1.89
CA ARG A 58 5.01 18.12 -0.97
C ARG A 58 4.98 19.08 0.21
N SER A 59 4.70 20.36 -0.02
CA SER A 59 4.59 21.36 1.05
C SER A 59 3.42 21.07 2.00
N THR A 60 2.38 20.39 1.51
CA THR A 60 1.23 19.97 2.30
C THR A 60 1.44 18.69 3.08
N ILE A 61 2.56 17.96 2.92
CA ILE A 61 2.78 16.67 3.64
C ILE A 61 2.56 16.80 5.15
N LEU A 62 3.05 17.89 5.77
CA LEU A 62 2.94 18.12 7.22
C LEU A 62 1.64 18.81 7.65
N LYS A 63 0.92 19.44 6.72
CA LYS A 63 -0.27 20.26 6.99
C LYS A 63 -1.56 19.59 6.53
N TYR A 64 -1.47 18.54 5.73
CA TYR A 64 -2.61 17.88 5.14
C TYR A 64 -3.37 17.06 6.19
N ASP A 65 -4.67 17.29 6.27
CA ASP A 65 -5.55 16.50 7.10
C ASP A 65 -5.80 15.14 6.44
N VAL A 66 -5.10 14.11 6.91
CA VAL A 66 -5.29 12.72 6.49
C VAL A 66 -6.57 12.10 7.02
N GLY A 67 -7.41 12.83 7.79
CA GLY A 67 -8.64 12.33 8.36
C GLY A 67 -9.59 11.70 7.33
N LYS A 68 -9.66 12.26 6.11
CA LYS A 68 -10.47 11.67 5.03
C LYS A 68 -9.97 10.28 4.61
N VAL A 69 -8.65 10.15 4.43
CA VAL A 69 -8.01 8.88 4.08
C VAL A 69 -8.18 7.86 5.22
N ALA A 70 -8.03 8.30 6.47
CA ALA A 70 -8.22 7.46 7.65
C ALA A 70 -9.64 6.91 7.75
N VAL A 71 -10.66 7.75 7.55
CA VAL A 71 -12.08 7.32 7.57
C VAL A 71 -12.38 6.30 6.47
N GLU A 72 -11.81 6.47 5.27
CA GLU A 72 -11.98 5.49 4.18
C GLU A 72 -11.30 4.15 4.48
N VAL A 73 -10.11 4.18 5.09
CA VAL A 73 -9.40 2.98 5.56
C VAL A 73 -10.22 2.29 6.64
N GLU A 74 -10.69 3.03 7.65
CA GLU A 74 -11.53 2.52 8.73
C GLU A 74 -12.80 1.84 8.19
N ASN A 75 -13.53 2.52 7.30
CA ASN A 75 -14.77 1.96 6.72
C ASN A 75 -14.53 0.64 5.99
N GLN A 76 -13.44 0.55 5.20
CA GLN A 76 -13.09 -0.70 4.52
C GLN A 76 -12.63 -1.79 5.49
N LEU A 77 -11.86 -1.43 6.51
CA LEU A 77 -11.41 -2.35 7.54
C LEU A 77 -12.59 -2.95 8.32
N TRP A 78 -13.57 -2.12 8.70
CA TRP A 78 -14.76 -2.53 9.44
C TRP A 78 -15.74 -3.33 8.61
N ALA A 79 -15.76 -3.15 7.29
CA ALA A 79 -16.53 -3.99 6.39
C ALA A 79 -15.95 -5.42 6.34
N THR A 80 -14.63 -5.56 6.40
CA THR A 80 -13.94 -6.87 6.37
C THR A 80 -13.91 -7.55 7.74
N LEU A 81 -13.80 -6.79 8.84
CA LEU A 81 -13.72 -7.31 10.22
C LEU A 81 -15.04 -7.17 10.98
N TYR A 82 -16.16 -7.41 10.31
CA TYR A 82 -17.49 -7.28 10.92
C TYR A 82 -17.67 -8.18 12.16
N ASP A 83 -16.96 -9.31 12.20
CA ASP A 83 -16.94 -10.26 13.33
C ASP A 83 -16.18 -9.75 14.57
N TYR A 84 -15.41 -8.66 14.46
CA TYR A 84 -14.55 -8.14 15.54
C TYR A 84 -14.87 -6.69 15.92
N PRO A 85 -16.08 -6.39 16.43
CA PRO A 85 -16.49 -5.02 16.76
C PRO A 85 -15.65 -4.37 17.86
N ALA A 86 -15.02 -5.17 18.73
CA ALA A 86 -14.13 -4.67 19.79
C ALA A 86 -12.90 -3.91 19.23
N LEU A 87 -12.46 -4.23 18.00
CA LEU A 87 -11.32 -3.56 17.37
C LEU A 87 -11.62 -2.09 17.01
N LYS A 88 -12.90 -1.73 16.81
CA LYS A 88 -13.32 -0.34 16.52
C LYS A 88 -12.98 0.63 17.64
N ASN A 89 -12.97 0.14 18.87
CA ASN A 89 -12.69 0.95 20.06
C ASN A 89 -11.22 0.86 20.50
N CYS A 90 -10.39 0.12 19.77
CA CYS A 90 -8.97 -0.02 20.09
C CYS A 90 -8.21 1.26 19.71
N HIS A 91 -7.89 2.08 20.71
CA HIS A 91 -7.18 3.35 20.50
C HIS A 91 -5.83 3.17 19.78
N GLU A 92 -5.08 2.12 20.10
CA GLU A 92 -3.80 1.84 19.46
C GLU A 92 -3.94 1.49 17.98
N LEU A 93 -5.02 0.79 17.59
CA LEU A 93 -5.30 0.50 16.20
C LEU A 93 -5.68 1.77 15.43
N LEU A 94 -6.54 2.63 15.99
CA LEU A 94 -6.89 3.92 15.39
C LEU A 94 -5.66 4.83 15.23
N LYS A 95 -4.79 4.85 16.24
CA LYS A 95 -3.51 5.57 16.19
C LYS A 95 -2.59 5.01 15.11
N TYR A 96 -2.53 3.68 14.96
CA TYR A 96 -1.79 3.03 13.90
C TYR A 96 -2.33 3.38 12.51
N ILE A 97 -3.66 3.32 12.30
CA ILE A 97 -4.30 3.71 11.03
C ILE A 97 -3.94 5.15 10.66
N ASN A 98 -4.06 6.08 11.60
CA ASN A 98 -3.70 7.48 11.38
C ASN A 98 -2.22 7.66 11.04
N SER A 99 -1.33 6.97 11.77
CA SER A 99 0.11 7.00 11.50
C SER A 99 0.44 6.44 10.11
N ALA A 100 -0.18 5.31 9.74
CA ALA A 100 -0.01 4.69 8.43
C ALA A 100 -0.50 5.62 7.31
N CYS A 101 -1.66 6.27 7.49
CA CYS A 101 -2.19 7.24 6.53
C CYS A 101 -1.26 8.46 6.36
N ARG A 102 -0.70 8.99 7.45
CA ARG A 102 0.30 10.09 7.39
C ARG A 102 1.56 9.67 6.66
N THR A 103 2.11 8.51 7.00
CA THR A 103 3.31 7.98 6.34
C THR A 103 3.06 7.73 4.86
N ALA A 104 1.94 7.08 4.51
CA ALA A 104 1.55 6.85 3.12
C ALA A 104 1.37 8.17 2.36
N TRP A 105 0.70 9.16 2.95
CA TRP A 105 0.54 10.48 2.34
C TRP A 105 1.88 11.17 2.09
N GLY A 106 2.81 11.07 3.05
CA GLY A 106 4.16 11.61 2.90
C GLY A 106 4.92 10.95 1.76
N LEU A 107 4.92 9.62 1.70
CA LEU A 107 5.64 8.83 0.71
C LEU A 107 5.08 8.97 -0.71
N VAL A 108 3.75 9.01 -0.86
CA VAL A 108 3.09 9.18 -2.16
C VAL A 108 3.31 10.57 -2.75
N ASN A 109 3.48 11.59 -1.91
CA ASN A 109 3.68 12.98 -2.35
C ASN A 109 5.15 13.44 -2.35
N GLN A 110 6.11 12.55 -2.09
CA GLN A 110 7.51 12.85 -2.41
C GLN A 110 7.69 12.96 -3.93
N THR A 111 8.76 13.66 -4.36
CA THR A 111 9.30 13.53 -5.72
C THR A 111 10.71 13.00 -5.59
N PRO A 112 11.00 11.78 -6.08
CA PRO A 112 10.06 10.84 -6.70
C PRO A 112 9.03 10.26 -5.70
N SER A 113 7.87 9.85 -6.21
CA SER A 113 6.80 9.27 -5.38
C SER A 113 7.13 7.81 -5.06
N TYR A 114 6.73 7.33 -3.89
CA TYR A 114 6.89 5.93 -3.53
C TYR A 114 5.59 5.15 -3.70
N TYR A 115 5.69 3.88 -4.05
CA TYR A 115 4.56 2.96 -4.11
C TYR A 115 4.88 1.64 -3.43
N ILE A 116 3.84 0.95 -3.00
CA ILE A 116 3.94 -0.39 -2.43
C ILE A 116 3.70 -1.45 -3.51
N GLU A 117 4.44 -2.55 -3.45
CA GLU A 117 4.30 -3.68 -4.37
C GLU A 117 4.07 -4.98 -3.58
N PHE A 118 3.01 -5.69 -3.95
CA PHE A 118 2.56 -6.93 -3.29
C PHE A 118 1.88 -7.90 -4.27
N GLN A 119 2.16 -7.76 -5.57
CA GLN A 119 1.54 -8.53 -6.66
C GLN A 119 2.42 -9.65 -7.26
N PRO A 120 3.77 -9.54 -7.31
CA PRO A 120 4.56 -10.60 -7.92
C PRO A 120 4.28 -11.97 -7.29
N ILE A 121 4.01 -12.96 -8.14
CA ILE A 121 3.78 -14.35 -7.71
C ILE A 121 5.11 -15.11 -7.63
N LYS A 122 6.19 -14.54 -8.18
CA LYS A 122 7.53 -15.11 -8.17
C LYS A 122 8.45 -14.34 -7.24
N PHE A 123 9.20 -15.09 -6.42
CA PHE A 123 10.24 -14.59 -5.56
C PHE A 123 11.35 -13.92 -6.36
N ASP A 124 11.83 -12.80 -5.84
CA ASP A 124 12.89 -12.00 -6.43
C ASP A 124 13.74 -11.46 -5.28
N ARG A 125 15.01 -11.86 -5.23
CA ARG A 125 15.93 -11.51 -4.14
C ARG A 125 16.20 -10.00 -4.05
N LEU A 126 15.93 -9.25 -5.11
CA LEU A 126 16.11 -7.80 -5.14
C LEU A 126 15.03 -7.09 -4.33
N ILE A 127 13.79 -7.57 -4.39
CA ILE A 127 12.62 -6.90 -3.80
C ILE A 127 11.96 -7.69 -2.66
N HIS A 128 12.30 -8.98 -2.50
CA HIS A 128 11.68 -9.87 -1.52
C HIS A 128 12.70 -10.45 -0.52
N GLU A 129 12.24 -10.63 0.71
CA GLU A 129 12.89 -11.37 1.78
C GLU A 129 11.97 -12.52 2.22
N ARG A 130 12.55 -13.71 2.45
CA ARG A 130 11.78 -14.88 2.86
C ARG A 130 11.56 -14.86 4.35
N PHE A 131 10.33 -15.12 4.78
CA PHE A 131 10.05 -15.34 6.19
C PHE A 131 10.70 -16.64 6.66
N HIS A 132 11.05 -16.73 7.95
CA HIS A 132 11.83 -17.85 8.50
C HIS A 132 11.15 -19.23 8.37
N THR A 133 9.83 -19.27 8.14
CA THR A 133 9.07 -20.52 7.90
C THR A 133 8.95 -20.90 6.42
N SER A 134 9.59 -20.15 5.51
CA SER A 134 9.45 -20.35 4.06
C SER A 134 10.25 -21.54 3.56
N ASN A 135 9.73 -22.25 2.56
CA ASN A 135 10.48 -23.27 1.83
C ASN A 135 11.48 -22.58 0.88
N ASN A 136 12.78 -22.86 1.02
CA ASN A 136 13.84 -22.26 0.21
C ASN A 136 13.94 -22.81 -1.22
N ASP A 137 13.29 -23.94 -1.50
CA ASP A 137 13.41 -24.65 -2.78
C ASP A 137 12.37 -24.17 -3.83
N SER A 138 11.31 -23.47 -3.38
CA SER A 138 10.28 -22.89 -4.26
C SER A 138 10.48 -21.38 -4.40
N ASP A 139 10.38 -20.87 -5.63
CA ASP A 139 10.31 -19.42 -5.92
C ASP A 139 8.86 -18.92 -6.02
N THR A 140 7.85 -19.74 -5.73
CA THR A 140 6.44 -19.32 -5.81
C THR A 140 6.02 -18.68 -4.49
N ILE A 141 5.57 -17.42 -4.55
CA ILE A 141 5.04 -16.68 -3.41
C ILE A 141 3.60 -17.13 -3.15
N ASN A 142 3.36 -17.63 -1.94
CA ASN A 142 2.03 -18.01 -1.47
C ASN A 142 1.34 -16.83 -0.78
N GLU A 143 2.05 -16.15 0.12
CA GLU A 143 1.49 -15.07 0.92
C GLU A 143 2.50 -13.93 1.15
N TYR A 144 1.99 -12.69 1.17
CA TYR A 144 2.74 -11.50 1.57
C TYR A 144 2.46 -11.19 3.04
N ILE A 145 3.50 -11.14 3.86
CA ILE A 145 3.44 -10.66 5.24
C ILE A 145 3.61 -9.14 5.27
N TRP A 146 4.46 -8.60 4.41
CA TRP A 146 4.74 -7.17 4.33
C TRP A 146 4.97 -6.73 2.88
N PRO A 147 4.44 -5.57 2.43
CA PRO A 147 4.63 -5.12 1.07
C PRO A 147 6.07 -4.61 0.85
N CYS A 148 6.52 -4.66 -0.41
CA CYS A 148 7.75 -3.99 -0.82
C CYS A 148 7.50 -2.48 -0.94
N LEU A 149 8.49 -1.65 -0.61
CA LEU A 149 8.48 -0.23 -0.92
C LEU A 149 9.41 0.04 -2.10
N ILE A 150 8.87 0.63 -3.15
CA ILE A 150 9.58 0.88 -4.41
C ILE A 150 9.64 2.39 -4.69
N ASP A 151 10.80 2.87 -5.13
CA ASP A 151 11.00 4.24 -5.59
C ASP A 151 10.40 4.42 -6.99
N GLY A 152 9.56 5.45 -7.16
CA GLY A 152 8.89 5.77 -8.42
C GLY A 152 9.81 6.25 -9.54
N ARG A 153 11.07 6.63 -9.26
CA ARG A 153 12.00 7.14 -10.26
C ARG A 153 12.60 6.05 -11.13
N ASP A 154 13.16 5.04 -10.48
CA ASP A 154 13.99 4.00 -11.10
C ASP A 154 13.53 2.58 -10.76
N ARG A 155 12.40 2.46 -10.04
CA ARG A 155 11.87 1.19 -9.53
C ARG A 155 12.84 0.46 -8.60
N THR A 156 13.73 1.18 -7.94
CA THR A 156 14.61 0.59 -6.94
C THR A 156 13.82 0.18 -5.70
N CYS A 157 14.16 -0.99 -5.16
CA CYS A 157 13.58 -1.44 -3.91
C CYS A 157 14.24 -0.70 -2.75
N VAL A 158 13.43 0.06 -2.02
CA VAL A 158 13.85 0.83 -0.85
C VAL A 158 13.70 -0.01 0.41
N ALA A 159 12.62 -0.81 0.47
CA ALA A 159 12.40 -1.79 1.52
C ALA A 159 11.84 -3.07 0.91
N LYS A 160 12.46 -4.20 1.24
CA LYS A 160 12.02 -5.51 0.73
C LYS A 160 10.70 -5.91 1.35
N GLY A 161 9.83 -6.51 0.55
CA GLY A 161 8.63 -7.17 1.04
C GLY A 161 8.99 -8.48 1.70
N VAL A 162 8.20 -8.89 2.69
CA VAL A 162 8.38 -10.16 3.39
C VAL A 162 7.34 -11.13 2.85
N VAL A 163 7.79 -12.28 2.35
CA VAL A 163 6.94 -13.27 1.68
C VAL A 163 7.14 -14.67 2.25
N ILE A 164 6.08 -15.48 2.17
CA ILE A 164 6.12 -16.92 2.43
C ILE A 164 6.09 -17.63 1.08
N THR A 165 7.12 -18.44 0.82
CA THR A 165 7.18 -19.31 -0.35
C THR A 165 6.86 -20.74 0.04
N ASP A 166 6.03 -21.41 -0.76
CA ASP A 166 5.63 -22.80 -0.51
C ASP A 166 5.80 -23.67 -1.77
N GLU A 167 5.98 -24.97 -1.58
CA GLU A 167 5.77 -25.97 -2.61
C GLU A 167 4.30 -26.39 -2.56
N HIS A 168 3.58 -26.24 -3.68
CA HIS A 168 2.24 -26.76 -3.99
C HIS A 168 1.17 -25.71 -4.29
N TYR A 169 1.27 -25.06 -5.46
CA TYR A 169 0.07 -24.52 -6.14
C TYR A 169 -0.11 -25.00 -7.59
N LEU A 170 0.83 -25.79 -8.14
CA LEU A 170 0.71 -26.35 -9.49
C LEU A 170 0.12 -27.78 -9.54
N SER A 171 -0.23 -28.40 -8.39
CA SER A 171 -0.85 -29.74 -8.37
C SER A 171 -2.38 -29.73 -8.24
N MET A 172 -3.03 -28.61 -7.88
CA MET A 172 -4.50 -28.56 -7.75
C MET A 172 -5.24 -28.17 -9.03
N SER A 173 -4.55 -27.71 -10.09
CA SER A 173 -5.17 -27.42 -11.39
C SER A 173 -5.25 -28.63 -12.33
N LYS A 174 -4.68 -29.80 -11.96
CA LYS A 174 -4.75 -31.03 -12.76
C LYS A 174 -5.81 -32.05 -12.32
N HIS A 175 -6.48 -31.82 -11.18
CA HIS A 175 -7.53 -32.74 -10.67
C HIS A 175 -8.98 -32.27 -10.89
N LEU A 176 -9.18 -31.16 -11.62
CA LEU A 176 -10.53 -30.69 -12.02
C LEU A 176 -10.83 -30.89 -13.52
N SER A 177 -9.99 -31.64 -14.23
CA SER A 177 -10.18 -31.96 -15.64
C SER A 177 -9.91 -33.43 -15.95
N SER A 178 -10.48 -34.35 -15.17
CA SER A 178 -10.67 -35.74 -15.58
C SER A 178 -11.96 -36.32 -15.05
#